data_AF-A0A8J6JUK2-F1
#
_entry.id   AF-A0A8J6JUK2-F1
#
_cell.length_a   1.000
_cell.length_b   1.000
_cell.length_c   1.000
_cell.angle_alpha   90.00
_cell.angle_beta   90.00
_cell.angle_gamma   90.00
#
_symmetry.space_group_name_H-M   'P 1'
#
loop_
_entity.id
_entity.type
_entity.pdbx_description
1 polymer ?
#
loop_
_entity_poly.entity_id
_entity_poly.type
_entity_poly.pdbx_seq_one_letter_code
_entity_poly.pdbx_strand_id
1 'polypeptide(L)' 'MMFANAEEEFFYEQAIFKFNYSVQEESDTQLGGKWSIDDPPMKPLRTVMMVPVDRMNSIMEKFKEHLSV' A
#
# COMPACT_ATOMS: atom_id res chain seq x y z
N MET A 1 3.36 1.32 -9.24
CA MET A 1 2.28 0.82 -8.38
C MET A 1 1.89 1.99 -7.50
N MET A 2 0.61 2.32 -7.42
CA MET A 2 0.13 3.41 -6.57
C MET A 2 -0.42 2.78 -5.29
N PHE A 3 0.03 3.26 -4.15
CA PHE A 3 -0.43 2.82 -2.84
C PHE A 3 -1.63 3.64 -2.42
N ALA A 4 -2.53 3.02 -1.67
CA ALA A 4 -3.69 3.70 -1.13
C ALA A 4 -3.27 4.61 0.04
N ASN A 5 -2.30 4.16 0.83
CA ASN A 5 -1.79 4.87 1.98
C ASN A 5 -0.28 5.08 1.85
N ALA A 6 0.22 6.23 2.31
CA ALA A 6 1.66 6.54 2.30
C ALA A 6 2.49 5.54 3.13
N GLU A 7 1.90 5.02 4.22
CA GLU A 7 2.50 4.02 5.08
C GLU A 7 2.86 2.70 4.39
N GLU A 8 2.10 2.31 3.36
CA GLU A 8 2.36 1.09 2.59
C GLU A 8 3.72 1.17 1.90
N GLU A 9 4.17 2.37 1.52
CA GLU A 9 5.48 2.58 0.91
C GLU A 9 6.61 2.21 1.87
N PHE A 10 6.48 2.57 3.15
CA PHE A 10 7.50 2.28 4.17
C PHE A 10 7.68 0.77 4.39
N PHE A 11 6.57 0.01 4.41
CA PHE A 11 6.62 -1.45 4.49
C PHE A 11 7.15 -2.07 3.20
N TYR A 12 6.76 -1.54 2.04
CA TYR A 12 7.15 -2.07 0.73
C TYR A 12 8.66 -2.00 0.49
N GLU A 13 9.32 -0.96 0.99
CA GLU A 13 10.78 -0.81 0.92
C GLU A 13 11.51 -1.84 1.78
N GLN A 14 10.99 -2.15 2.96
CA GLN A 14 11.63 -3.05 3.92
C GLN A 14 11.27 -4.53 3.71
N ALA A 15 10.27 -4.83 2.90
CA ALA A 15 9.87 -6.20 2.60
C ALA A 15 10.96 -6.99 1.83
N ILE A 16 11.22 -8.23 2.26
CA ILE A 16 12.15 -9.16 1.59
C ILE A 16 11.47 -10.00 0.51
N PHE A 17 10.16 -10.14 0.60
CA PHE A 17 9.34 -10.79 -0.41
C PHE A 17 8.05 -10.03 -0.56
N LYS A 18 7.64 -9.81 -1.81
CA LYS A 18 6.41 -9.08 -2.13
C LYS A 18 5.84 -9.55 -3.44
N PHE A 19 4.54 -9.78 -3.45
CA PHE A 19 3.78 -10.03 -4.66
C PHE A 19 2.42 -9.35 -4.55
N ASN A 20 1.81 -9.13 -5.70
CA ASN A 20 0.48 -8.59 -5.79
C ASN A 20 -0.35 -9.44 -6.73
N TYR A 21 -1.65 -9.47 -6.47
CA TYR A 21 -2.63 -10.11 -7.33
C TYR A 21 -3.87 -9.24 -7.40
N SER A 22 -4.59 -9.35 -8.52
CA SER A 22 -5.79 -8.55 -8.69
C SER A 22 -6.95 -9.17 -7.93
N VAL A 23 -7.69 -8.31 -7.24
CA VAL A 23 -8.93 -8.67 -6.52
C VAL A 23 -10.16 -8.05 -7.20
N GLN A 24 -10.04 -7.71 -8.48
CA GLN A 24 -11.10 -7.04 -9.24
C GLN A 24 -12.42 -7.85 -9.26
N GLU A 25 -12.33 -9.18 -9.19
CA GLU A 25 -13.50 -10.09 -9.19
C GLU A 25 -14.00 -10.45 -7.78
N GLU A 26 -13.21 -10.15 -6.72
CA GLU A 26 -13.49 -10.55 -5.33
C GLU A 26 -13.90 -9.37 -4.42
N SER A 27 -13.84 -8.14 -4.94
CA SER A 27 -14.15 -6.93 -4.17
C SER A 27 -15.44 -6.27 -4.67
N ASP A 28 -16.54 -6.48 -3.95
CA ASP A 28 -17.83 -5.79 -4.17
C ASP A 28 -17.74 -4.26 -3.93
N THR A 29 -16.71 -3.81 -3.21
CA THR A 29 -16.41 -2.39 -3.00
C THR A 29 -14.90 -2.18 -3.10
N GLN A 30 -14.45 -1.60 -4.20
CA GLN A 30 -13.09 -1.08 -4.32
C GLN A 30 -12.88 0.08 -3.33
N LEU A 31 -11.68 0.67 -3.28
CA LEU A 31 -11.52 2.12 -3.12
C LEU A 31 -12.31 2.79 -4.27
N GLY A 32 -13.63 2.71 -4.15
CA GLY A 32 -14.61 2.89 -5.19
C GLY A 32 -15.23 4.23 -4.98
N GLY A 33 -14.76 5.18 -5.77
CA GLY A 33 -15.38 6.45 -5.99
C GLY A 33 -14.92 6.91 -7.36
N LYS A 34 -15.85 7.21 -8.26
CA LYS A 34 -15.58 8.21 -9.29
C LYS A 34 -15.47 9.53 -8.54
N TRP A 35 -14.31 9.81 -7.93
CA TRP A 35 -14.08 11.08 -7.24
C TRP A 35 -14.12 12.23 -8.26
N SER A 36 -13.84 11.92 -9.54
CA SER A 36 -14.27 12.65 -10.73
C SER A 36 -14.72 11.71 -11.87
N ILE A 37 -15.44 12.25 -12.86
CA ILE A 37 -15.83 11.51 -14.09
C ILE A 37 -14.61 11.13 -14.94
N ASP A 38 -13.54 11.92 -14.83
CA ASP A 38 -12.33 11.81 -15.65
C ASP A 38 -11.28 10.91 -14.99
N ASP A 39 -11.55 10.39 -13.78
CA ASP A 39 -10.61 9.51 -13.09
C ASP A 39 -10.44 8.19 -13.86
N PRO A 40 -9.21 7.84 -14.25
CA PRO A 40 -8.96 6.58 -14.94
C PRO A 40 -9.32 5.40 -14.02
N PRO A 41 -9.95 4.33 -14.56
CA PRO A 41 -10.32 3.17 -13.78
C PRO A 41 -9.07 2.48 -13.23
N MET A 42 -8.93 2.46 -11.91
CA MET A 42 -7.84 1.77 -11.21
C MET A 42 -8.19 0.29 -11.01
N LYS A 43 -7.24 -0.60 -11.33
CA LYS A 43 -7.38 -2.03 -11.02
C LYS A 43 -6.99 -2.25 -9.54
N PRO A 44 -7.88 -2.76 -8.68
CA PRO A 44 -7.54 -3.04 -7.30
C PRO A 44 -6.57 -4.23 -7.27
N LEU A 45 -5.48 -4.04 -6.54
CA LEU A 45 -4.47 -5.05 -6.28
C LEU A 45 -4.39 -5.27 -4.77
N ARG A 46 -4.33 -6.53 -4.36
CA ARG A 46 -3.95 -6.88 -2.99
C ARG A 46 -2.47 -7.21 -2.99
N THR A 47 -1.74 -6.54 -2.10
CA THR A 47 -0.29 -6.69 -1.96
C THR A 47 0.00 -7.50 -0.71
N VAL A 48 0.77 -8.58 -0.86
CA VAL A 48 1.29 -9.35 0.27
C VAL A 48 2.78 -9.05 0.39
N MET A 49 3.20 -8.67 1.60
CA MET A 49 4.58 -8.28 1.90
C MET A 49 5.07 -9.08 3.10
N MET A 50 6.25 -9.69 2.96
CA MET A 50 6.94 -10.32 4.08
C MET A 50 8.02 -9.37 4.58
N VAL A 51 7.81 -8.82 5.76
CA VAL A 51 8.71 -7.88 6.42
C VAL A 51 9.36 -8.57 7.63
N PRO A 52 10.69 -8.72 7.65
CA PRO A 52 11.42 -9.21 8.80
C PRO A 52 11.23 -8.30 10.02
N VAL A 53 11.08 -8.88 11.20
CA VAL A 53 10.79 -8.14 12.44
C VAL A 53 11.93 -7.18 12.81
N ASP A 54 13.18 -7.53 12.51
CA ASP A 54 14.37 -6.70 12.74
C ASP A 54 14.34 -5.39 11.94
N ARG A 55 13.61 -5.34 10.82
CA ARG A 55 13.43 -4.12 10.02
C ARG A 55 12.33 -3.19 10.53
N MET A 56 11.54 -3.64 11.51
CA MET A 56 10.42 -2.86 12.05
C MET A 56 10.89 -1.53 12.68
N ASN A 57 12.06 -1.52 13.33
CA ASN A 57 12.60 -0.29 13.93
C ASN A 57 12.84 0.80 12.86
N SER A 58 13.39 0.43 11.70
CA SER A 58 13.62 1.37 10.60
C SER A 58 12.30 1.90 10.02
N ILE A 59 11.27 1.07 9.93
CA ILE A 59 9.93 1.49 9.50
C ILE A 59 9.35 2.51 10.48
N MET A 60 9.45 2.23 11.79
CA MET A 60 8.94 3.12 12.84
C MET A 60 9.69 4.46 12.90
N GLU A 61 10.98 4.50 12.57
CA GLU A 61 11.73 5.74 12.43
C GLU A 61 11.16 6.59 11.29
N LYS A 62 10.92 6.00 10.11
CA LYS A 62 10.30 6.71 8.98
C LYS A 62 8.91 7.24 9.31
N PHE A 63 8.10 6.47 10.03
CA PHE A 63 6.80 6.95 10.51
C PHE A 63 6.94 8.18 11.41
N LYS A 64 7.89 8.14 12.36
CA LYS A 64 8.12 9.27 13.27
C LYS A 64 8.57 10.50 12.49
N GLU A 65 9.51 10.37 11.57
CA GLU A 65 9.96 11.48 10.73
C GLU A 65 8.80 12.08 9.91
N HIS A 66 7.95 11.22 9.33
CA HIS A 66 6.82 11.66 8.52
C HIS A 66 5.72 12.36 9.34
N LEU A 67 5.56 12.00 10.62
CA LEU A 67 4.55 12.55 11.53
C LEU A 67 5.06 13.69 12.42
N SER A 68 6.36 13.97 12.46
CA SER A 68 6.97 15.00 13.32
C SER A 68 6.82 16.43 12.76
N VAL A 69 5.72 16.71 12.08
CA VAL A 69 5.36 18.04 11.57
C VAL A 69 4.80 18.91 12.69
#